data_AF-A0A957YVR4-F1
#
_entry.id   AF-A0A957YVR4-F1
#
_cell.length_a   1.000
_cell.length_b   1.000
_cell.length_c   1.000
_cell.angle_alpha   90.00
_cell.angle_beta   90.00
_cell.angle_gamma   90.00
#
_symmetry.space_group_name_H-M   'P 1'
#
loop_
_entity.id
_entity.type
_entity.pdbx_description
1 polymer ?
#
loop_
_entity_poly.entity_id
_entity_poly.type
_entity_poly.pdbx_seq_one_letter_code
_entity_poly.pdbx_strand_id
1 'polypeptide(L)' 'AMGDNIAAENPDKEMLRLCSVRCPHMNQITLEDTLNALRYNQYEVHVPEEVRVRAAQAVERMIAIG' A
#
# COMPACT_ATOMS: atom_id res chain seq x y z
N ALA A 1 2.70 9.96 3.00
CA ALA A 1 3.54 9.24 3.98
C ALA A 1 2.67 8.87 5.17
N MET A 2 3.08 7.96 6.05
CA MET A 2 2.22 7.55 7.18
C MET A 2 1.78 8.74 8.05
N GLY A 3 2.67 9.72 8.26
CA GLY A 3 2.31 10.94 8.99
C GLY A 3 1.21 11.77 8.31
N ASP A 4 1.03 11.69 6.99
CA ASP A 4 -0.07 12.41 6.32
C ASP A 4 -1.43 11.76 6.64
N ASN A 5 -1.47 10.43 6.72
CA ASN A 5 -2.68 9.69 7.08
C ASN A 5 -3.09 9.99 8.53
N ILE A 6 -2.15 9.96 9.48
CA ILE A 6 -2.41 10.25 10.89
C ILE A 6 -2.94 11.68 11.07
N ALA A 7 -2.41 12.65 10.30
CA ALA A 7 -2.86 14.05 10.34
C ALA A 7 -4.30 14.17 9.88
N ALA A 8 -4.64 13.50 8.77
CA ALA A 8 -5.98 13.51 8.20
C ALA A 8 -7.01 12.85 9.14
N GLU A 9 -6.62 11.80 9.86
CA GLU A 9 -7.48 11.11 10.83
C GLU A 9 -7.65 11.88 12.16
N ASN A 10 -6.78 12.85 12.45
CA ASN A 10 -6.79 13.61 13.70
C ASN A 10 -6.73 15.12 13.45
N PRO A 11 -7.73 15.72 12.78
CA PRO A 11 -7.68 17.12 12.34
C PRO A 11 -7.57 18.12 13.48
N ASP A 12 -8.03 17.75 14.68
CA ASP A 12 -8.04 18.63 15.86
C ASP A 12 -6.69 18.65 16.61
N LYS A 13 -5.71 17.83 16.19
CA LYS A 13 -4.41 17.70 16.85
C LYS A 13 -3.32 18.37 16.04
N GLU A 14 -2.47 19.14 16.72
CA GLU A 14 -1.25 19.68 16.12
C GLU A 14 -0.15 18.62 16.12
N MET A 15 0.37 18.27 14.93
CA MET A 15 1.31 17.16 14.80
C MET A 15 2.74 17.63 14.56
N LEU A 16 3.65 17.17 15.42
CA LEU A 16 5.09 17.37 15.27
C LEU A 16 5.64 16.37 14.23
N ARG A 17 6.08 16.89 13.09
CA ARG A 17 6.60 16.10 11.96
C ARG A 17 8.11 15.89 12.14
N LEU A 18 8.50 14.84 12.85
CA LEU A 18 9.92 14.54 13.16
C LEU A 18 10.76 14.12 11.94
N CYS A 19 10.13 13.58 10.89
CA CYS A 19 10.83 13.07 9.73
C CYS A 19 9.95 13.10 8.47
N SER A 20 10.53 13.51 7.34
CA SER A 20 9.90 13.51 6.02
C SER A 20 10.29 12.30 5.15
N VAL A 21 10.94 11.29 5.74
CA VAL A 21 11.37 10.10 5.02
C VAL A 21 10.16 9.37 4.47
N ARG A 22 10.15 9.26 3.15
CA ARG A 22 9.18 8.50 2.39
C ARG A 22 9.94 7.44 1.61
N CYS A 23 9.44 6.21 1.58
CA CYS A 23 10.07 5.13 0.83
C CYS A 23 10.18 5.54 -0.65
N PRO A 24 11.36 5.45 -1.29
CA PRO A 24 11.54 5.88 -2.68
C PRO A 24 10.65 5.08 -3.65
N HIS A 25 10.36 3.81 -3.35
CA HIS A 25 9.48 2.97 -4.17
C HIS A 25 8.01 3.37 -4.03
N MET A 26 7.56 3.76 -2.83
CA MET A 26 6.18 4.23 -2.63
C MET A 26 5.88 5.51 -3.41
N ASN A 27 6.90 6.33 -3.67
CA ASN A 27 6.79 7.55 -4.46
C ASN A 27 6.76 7.34 -5.97
N GLN A 28 6.93 6.10 -6.45
CA GLN A 28 6.83 5.82 -7.89
C GLN A 28 5.38 5.80 -8.37
N ILE A 29 4.41 5.69 -7.47
CA ILE A 29 2.98 5.68 -7.82
C ILE A 29 2.48 7.13 -7.90
N THR A 30 2.10 7.58 -9.10
CA THR A 30 1.51 8.91 -9.33
C THR A 30 0.01 8.86 -9.62
N LEU A 31 -0.66 10.03 -9.63
CA LEU A 31 -2.08 10.11 -9.98
C LEU A 31 -2.29 9.80 -11.47
N GLU A 32 -1.36 10.22 -12.32
CA GLU A 32 -1.33 9.95 -13.75
C GLU A 32 -1.17 8.44 -14.01
N ASP A 33 -0.25 7.78 -13.30
CA ASP A 33 -0.08 6.32 -13.38
C ASP A 33 -1.35 5.60 -12.94
N THR A 34 -1.98 6.04 -11.86
CA THR A 34 -3.22 5.45 -11.33
C THR A 34 -4.37 5.60 -12.33
N LEU A 35 -4.52 6.78 -12.94
CA LEU A 35 -5.51 7.02 -13.98
C LEU A 35 -5.30 6.09 -15.18
N ASN A 36 -4.05 5.97 -15.64
CA ASN A 36 -3.70 5.11 -16.77
C ASN A 36 -3.93 3.63 -16.43
N ALA A 37 -3.56 3.21 -15.22
CA ALA A 37 -3.77 1.85 -14.73
C ALA A 37 -5.25 1.45 -14.79
N LEU A 38 -6.14 2.32 -14.31
CA LEU A 38 -7.59 2.11 -14.35
C LEU A 38 -8.15 2.16 -15.78
N ARG A 39 -7.70 3.12 -16.60
CA ARG A 39 -8.17 3.29 -17.98
C ARG A 39 -7.85 2.09 -18.87
N TYR A 40 -6.67 1.51 -18.70
CA TYR A 40 -6.18 0.42 -19.54
C TYR A 40 -6.24 -0.94 -18.85
N ASN A 41 -6.79 -1.01 -17.63
CA ASN A 41 -6.84 -2.20 -16.78
C ASN A 41 -5.48 -2.91 -16.67
N GLN A 42 -4.44 -2.13 -16.36
CA GLN A 42 -3.05 -2.60 -16.28
C GLN A 42 -2.38 -2.03 -15.01
N TYR A 43 -1.35 -2.66 -14.47
CA TYR A 43 -0.72 -3.90 -14.91
C TYR A 43 -1.32 -5.10 -14.20
N GLU A 44 -1.60 -6.18 -14.93
CA GLU A 44 -2.04 -7.43 -14.31
C GLU A 44 -0.88 -8.06 -13.52
N VAL A 45 -1.13 -8.39 -12.25
CA VAL A 45 -0.16 -9.03 -11.38
C VAL A 45 -0.35 -10.54 -11.44
N HIS A 46 0.59 -11.24 -12.07
CA HIS A 46 0.60 -12.69 -12.12
C HIS A 46 1.50 -13.28 -11.04
N VAL A 47 1.01 -14.31 -10.36
CA VAL A 47 1.77 -15.09 -9.38
C VAL A 47 1.67 -16.56 -9.79
N PRO A 48 2.81 -17.29 -9.92
CA PRO A 48 2.77 -18.72 -10.21
C PRO A 48 1.97 -19.49 -9.15
N GLU A 49 1.19 -20.48 -9.57
CA GLU A 49 0.20 -21.15 -8.73
C GLU A 49 0.86 -21.82 -7.50
N GLU A 50 2.01 -22.44 -7.69
CA GLU A 50 2.80 -23.08 -6.64
C GLU A 50 3.30 -22.09 -5.59
N VAL A 51 3.55 -20.83 -5.98
CA VAL A 51 3.90 -19.75 -5.05
C VAL A 51 2.65 -19.23 -4.36
N ARG A 52 1.57 -18.99 -5.13
CA ARG A 52 0.30 -18.44 -4.65
C ARG A 52 -0.30 -19.31 -3.53
N VAL A 53 -0.39 -20.63 -3.72
CA VAL A 53 -1.01 -21.56 -2.76
C VAL A 53 -0.29 -21.53 -1.42
N ARG A 54 1.05 -21.56 -1.44
CA ARG A 54 1.85 -21.56 -0.21
C ARG A 54 1.80 -20.23 0.52
N ALA A 55 1.87 -19.12 -0.22
CA ALA A 55 1.77 -17.77 0.35
C ALA A 55 0.38 -17.52 0.95
N ALA A 56 -0.69 -17.92 0.25
CA ALA A 56 -2.07 -17.78 0.71
C ALA A 56 -2.29 -18.50 2.04
N GLN A 57 -1.84 -19.75 2.17
CA GLN A 57 -1.97 -20.51 3.42
C GLN A 57 -1.31 -19.80 4.62
N ALA A 58 -0.13 -19.20 4.42
CA ALA A 58 0.56 -18.47 5.48
C ALA A 58 -0.21 -17.21 5.90
N VAL A 59 -0.71 -16.45 4.92
CA VAL A 59 -1.50 -15.23 5.16
C VAL A 59 -2.85 -15.55 5.81
N GLU A 60 -3.54 -16.60 5.36
CA GLU A 60 -4.81 -17.05 5.95
C GLU A 60 -4.65 -17.44 7.43
N ARG A 61 -3.57 -18.13 7.79
CA ARG A 61 -3.27 -18.46 9.19
C ARG A 61 -3.01 -17.21 10.04
N MET A 62 -2.31 -16.22 9.50
CA MET A 62 -2.09 -14.93 10.18
C MET A 62 -3.43 -14.21 10.41
N ILE A 63 -4.27 -14.11 9.38
CA ILE A 63 -5.59 -13.46 9.49
C ILE A 63 -6.50 -14.17 10.50
N ALA A 64 -6.44 -15.50 10.58
CA ALA A 64 -7.27 -16.28 11.51
C ALA A 64 -6.97 -16.00 12.99
N ILE A 65 -5.81 -15.43 13.31
CA ILE A 65 -5.39 -15.16 14.70
C ILE A 65 -5.27 -13.67 15.04
N GLY A 66 -5.20 -12.78 14.03
CA GLY A 66 -5.12 -11.32 14.20
C GLY A 66 -3.72 -10.82 14.55
#